data_AF-A0A9N9KD77-F1
#
_entry.id   AF-A0A9N9KD77-F1
#
_cell.length_a   1.000
_cell.length_b   1.000
_cell.length_c   1.000
_cell.angle_alpha   90.00
_cell.angle_beta   90.00
_cell.angle_gamma   90.00
#
_symmetry.space_group_name_H-M   'P 1'
#
loop_
_entity.id
_entity.type
_entity.pdbx_description
1 polymer ?
#
loop_
_entity_poly.entity_id
_entity_poly.type
_entity_poly.pdbx_seq_one_letter_code
_entity_poly.pdbx_strand_id
1 'polypeptide(L)'
;AELHQFLMMYKLENEINTGTKDFPGEMLKPENIQVTLPDNIYKLLVEYYNNCYQSTFVPIGEIGPSTTVRPLINQFGRIRIGSEIFGSSMAPRYQK
;
A
#
# COMPACT_ATOMS: atom_id res chain seq x y z
N ALA A 1 -23.41 -12.89 13.04
CA ALA A 1 -22.93 -13.15 11.67
C ALA A 1 -21.49 -12.67 11.51
N GLU A 2 -21.22 -11.39 11.76
CA GLU A 2 -19.89 -10.76 11.63
C GLU A 2 -18.81 -11.32 12.56
N LEU A 3 -19.12 -11.53 13.85
CA LEU A 3 -18.16 -12.11 14.81
C LEU A 3 -17.69 -13.53 14.41
N HIS A 4 -18.60 -14.33 13.84
CA HIS A 4 -18.25 -15.67 13.38
C HIS A 4 -17.33 -15.58 12.14
N GLN A 5 -17.64 -14.68 11.22
CA GLN A 5 -16.84 -14.46 10.02
C GLN A 5 -15.44 -13.92 10.37
N PHE A 6 -15.35 -13.03 11.37
CA PHE A 6 -14.09 -12.54 11.94
C PHE A 6 -13.25 -13.67 12.54
N LEU A 7 -13.85 -14.51 13.41
CA LEU A 7 -13.13 -15.65 14.01
C LEU A 7 -12.67 -16.67 12.96
N MET A 8 -13.40 -16.79 11.85
CA MET A 8 -13.04 -17.68 10.74
C MET A 8 -11.86 -17.11 9.93
N MET A 9 -11.85 -15.80 9.66
CA MET A 9 -10.71 -15.11 9.04
C MET A 9 -9.46 -15.13 9.93
N TYR A 10 -9.61 -14.89 11.23
CA TYR A 10 -8.50 -14.96 12.19
C TYR A 10 -7.89 -16.37 12.27
N LYS A 11 -8.71 -17.42 12.21
CA LYS A 11 -8.21 -18.80 12.13
C LYS A 11 -7.40 -19.06 10.85
N LEU A 12 -7.86 -18.53 9.71
CA LEU A 12 -7.14 -18.64 8.44
C LEU A 12 -5.82 -17.86 8.44
N GLU A 13 -5.76 -16.68 9.06
CA GLU A 13 -4.52 -15.91 9.24
C GLU A 13 -3.48 -16.66 10.09
N ASN A 14 -3.90 -17.44 11.08
CA ASN A 14 -2.99 -18.27 11.87
C ASN A 14 -2.53 -19.54 11.14
N GLU A 15 -3.25 -20.00 10.11
CA GLU A 15 -2.84 -21.11 9.23
C GLU A 15 -2.00 -20.65 8.04
N ILE A 16 -2.11 -19.38 7.63
CA ILE A 16 -1.12 -18.75 6.75
C ILE A 16 0.15 -18.61 7.58
N ASN A 17 1.17 -19.40 7.24
CA ASN A 17 2.52 -19.29 7.78
C ASN A 17 3.04 -17.86 7.54
N THR A 18 2.68 -16.93 8.41
CA THR A 18 3.38 -15.68 8.62
C THR A 18 4.78 -16.12 9.00
N GLY A 19 5.72 -16.04 8.06
CA GLY A 19 7.06 -16.51 8.27
C GLY A 19 7.60 -15.91 9.55
N THR A 20 7.76 -16.73 10.59
CA THR A 20 8.31 -16.40 11.90
C THR A 20 9.83 -16.21 11.82
N LYS A 21 10.29 -15.63 10.71
CA LYS A 21 11.68 -15.30 10.53
C LYS A 21 11.85 -13.93 11.18
N ASP A 22 12.54 -13.91 12.31
CA ASP A 22 12.99 -12.66 12.93
C ASP A 22 13.69 -11.83 11.87
N PHE A 23 13.10 -10.67 11.54
CA PHE A 23 13.74 -9.73 10.62
C PHE A 23 15.02 -9.24 11.30
N PRO A 24 16.21 -9.56 10.78
CA PRO A 24 17.47 -9.40 11.51
C PRO A 24 18.00 -7.96 11.52
N GLY A 25 17.16 -6.96 11.24
CA GLY A 25 17.57 -5.57 11.17
C GLY A 25 16.43 -4.65 11.59
N GLU A 26 16.78 -3.55 12.27
CA GLU A 26 15.85 -2.43 12.46
C GLU A 26 15.22 -2.09 11.11
N MET A 27 13.88 -2.11 11.04
CA MET A 27 13.20 -1.72 9.82
C MET A 27 13.64 -0.30 9.45
N LEU A 28 14.08 -0.09 8.21
CA LEU A 28 14.41 1.24 7.70
C LEU A 28 13.27 2.21 8.04
N LYS A 29 13.61 3.35 8.63
CA LYS A 29 12.62 4.35 9.01
C LYS A 29 11.84 4.75 7.77
N PRO A 30 10.49 4.91 7.86
CA PRO A 30 9.74 5.47 6.75
C PRO A 30 10.28 6.87 6.48
N GLU A 31 10.77 7.09 5.27
CA GLU A 31 11.30 8.38 4.85
C GLU A 31 10.50 8.86 3.63
N ASN A 32 10.27 10.17 3.56
CA ASN A 32 9.59 10.80 2.42
C ASN A 32 10.65 11.40 1.49
N ILE A 33 11.65 10.62 1.12
CA ILE A 33 12.67 11.04 0.15
C ILE A 33 12.11 10.79 -1.24
N GLN A 34 11.85 11.86 -1.97
CA GLN A 34 11.43 11.77 -3.37
C GLN A 34 12.61 11.38 -4.24
N VAL A 35 12.52 10.22 -4.87
CA VAL A 35 13.50 9.74 -5.85
C VAL A 35 12.82 9.56 -7.20
N THR A 36 13.59 9.77 -8.27
CA THR A 36 13.13 9.55 -9.63
C THR A 36 13.36 8.10 -10.01
N LEU A 37 12.33 7.46 -10.56
CA LEU A 37 12.41 6.09 -11.08
C LEU A 37 13.37 6.02 -12.26
N PRO A 38 14.21 4.97 -12.34
CA PRO A 38 14.94 4.65 -13.55
C PRO A 38 13.98 4.42 -14.74
N ASP A 39 14.40 4.84 -15.95
CA ASP A 39 13.55 4.83 -17.15
C ASP A 39 12.93 3.46 -17.46
N ASN A 40 13.67 2.38 -17.24
CA ASN A 40 13.17 1.02 -17.47
C ASN A 40 12.01 0.67 -16.53
N ILE A 41 12.11 1.04 -15.25
CA ILE A 41 11.04 0.81 -14.26
C ILE A 41 9.87 1.76 -14.51
N TYR A 42 10.16 3.00 -14.90
CA TYR A 42 9.12 3.97 -15.20
C TYR A 42 8.24 3.54 -16.37
N LYS A 43 8.83 2.98 -17.44
CA LYS A 43 8.08 2.39 -18.56
C LYS A 43 7.16 1.25 -18.10
N LEU A 44 7.66 0.35 -17.25
CA LEU A 44 6.87 -0.74 -16.68
C LEU A 44 5.71 -0.23 -15.83
N LEU A 45 5.90 0.87 -15.07
CA LEU A 45 4.85 1.49 -14.28
C LEU A 45 3.72 2.03 -15.17
N VAL A 46 4.07 2.71 -16.27
CA VAL A 46 3.09 3.21 -17.23
C VAL A 46 2.32 2.05 -17.87
N GLU A 47 3.01 1.00 -18.31
CA GLU A 47 2.40 -0.20 -18.87
C GLU A 47 1.46 -0.89 -17.88
N TYR A 48 1.88 -1.03 -16.64
CA TYR A 48 1.07 -1.58 -15.56
C TYR A 48 -0.26 -0.82 -15.39
N TYR A 49 -0.21 0.51 -15.33
CA TYR A 49 -1.42 1.33 -15.19
C TYR A 49 -2.36 1.18 -16.38
N ASN A 50 -1.83 1.18 -17.61
CA ASN A 50 -2.61 0.94 -18.81
C ASN A 50 -3.34 -0.41 -18.75
N ASN A 51 -2.64 -1.47 -18.34
CA ASN A 51 -3.18 -2.83 -18.27
C ASN A 51 -4.21 -3.00 -17.14
N CYS A 52 -3.95 -2.44 -15.96
CA CYS A 52 -4.84 -2.62 -14.79
C CYS A 52 -6.16 -1.87 -14.92
N TYR A 53 -6.15 -0.68 -15.49
CA TYR A 53 -7.32 0.21 -15.51
C TYR A 53 -7.99 0.30 -16.88
N GLN A 54 -7.47 -0.40 -17.89
CA GLN A 54 -7.99 -0.38 -19.27
C GLN A 54 -8.21 1.05 -19.79
N SER A 55 -7.31 1.96 -19.41
CA SER A 55 -7.38 3.40 -19.68
C SER A 55 -6.02 3.89 -20.14
N THR A 56 -5.97 5.06 -20.78
CA THR A 56 -4.74 5.61 -21.35
C THR A 56 -3.97 6.43 -20.32
N PHE A 57 -2.84 5.87 -19.90
CA PHE A 57 -1.83 6.50 -19.08
C PHE A 57 -0.58 6.79 -19.91
N VAL A 58 -0.07 8.00 -19.79
CA VAL A 58 1.09 8.47 -20.54
C VAL A 58 2.20 8.94 -19.60
N PRO A 59 3.48 8.83 -20.00
CA PRO A 59 4.57 9.40 -19.24
C PRO A 59 4.51 10.95 -19.20
N ILE A 60 5.20 11.52 -18.22
CA ILE A 60 5.31 12.97 -18.06
C ILE A 60 6.09 13.56 -19.24
N GLY A 61 5.46 14.51 -19.92
CA GLY A 61 6.00 15.12 -21.14
C GLY A 61 5.24 14.77 -22.41
N GLU A 62 4.37 13.75 -22.39
CA GLU A 62 3.43 13.52 -23.47
C GLU A 62 2.19 14.41 -23.31
N ILE A 63 1.81 15.10 -24.38
CA ILE A 63 0.68 16.04 -24.42
C ILE A 63 -0.56 15.31 -24.93
N GLY A 64 -1.63 15.28 -24.14
CA GLY A 64 -2.91 14.70 -24.55
C GLY A 64 -3.95 14.70 -23.43
N PRO A 65 -5.18 14.25 -23.69
CA PRO A 65 -6.25 14.13 -22.68
C PRO A 65 -6.05 12.97 -21.69
N SER A 66 -4.90 12.29 -21.76
CA SER A 66 -4.58 11.07 -21.00
C SER A 66 -4.04 11.38 -19.60
N THR A 67 -4.20 10.45 -18.66
CA THR A 67 -3.71 10.62 -17.28
C THR A 67 -2.20 10.48 -17.25
N THR A 68 -1.49 11.48 -16.75
CA THR A 68 -0.02 11.47 -16.69
C THR A 68 0.48 10.71 -15.47
N VAL A 69 1.38 9.74 -15.69
CA VAL A 69 2.11 9.04 -14.62
C VAL A 69 3.38 9.80 -14.31
N ARG A 70 3.66 10.11 -13.05
CA ARG A 70 4.92 10.75 -12.64
C ARG A 70 5.97 9.70 -12.29
N PRO A 71 7.25 9.89 -12.65
CA PRO A 71 8.33 8.97 -12.29
C PRO A 71 8.81 9.15 -10.84
N LEU A 72 8.11 9.94 -10.02
CA LEU A 72 8.57 10.31 -8.68
C LEU A 72 7.94 9.39 -7.64
N ILE A 73 8.77 8.75 -6.82
CA ILE A 73 8.33 7.86 -5.74
C ILE A 73 8.99 8.26 -4.42
N ASN A 74 8.33 7.96 -3.31
CA ASN A 74 8.96 8.06 -2.00
C ASN A 74 9.78 6.79 -1.74
N GLN A 75 11.10 6.96 -1.62
CA GLN A 75 11.98 5.88 -1.23
C GLN A 75 11.66 5.46 0.19
N PHE A 76 11.45 4.16 0.42
CA PHE A 76 10.97 3.61 1.70
C PHE A 76 9.56 4.05 2.10
N GLY A 77 8.77 4.53 1.14
CA GLY A 77 7.35 4.76 1.32
C GLY A 77 6.64 3.50 1.80
N ARG A 78 5.82 3.62 2.85
CA ARG A 78 5.00 2.52 3.36
C ARG A 78 3.55 2.78 3.04
N ILE A 79 2.91 1.83 2.37
CA ILE A 79 1.46 1.82 2.23
C ILE A 79 0.91 1.06 3.43
N ARG A 80 0.19 1.75 4.33
CA ARG A 80 -0.53 1.10 5.42
C ARG A 80 -1.85 0.58 4.86
N ILE A 81 -1.89 -0.70 4.52
CA ILE A 81 -3.13 -1.39 4.12
C ILE A 81 -3.72 -2.00 5.40
N GLY A 82 -4.91 -1.56 5.81
CA GLY A 82 -5.62 -2.12 6.96
C GLY A 82 -5.29 -1.49 8.32
N SER A 83 -5.48 -0.17 8.50
CA SER A 83 -5.67 0.37 9.85
C SER A 83 -7.16 0.38 10.20
N GLU A 84 -7.71 -0.77 10.56
CA GLU A 84 -8.94 -0.75 11.36
C GLU A 84 -8.58 -0.17 12.73
N ILE A 85 -9.12 1.01 13.03
CA ILE A 85 -9.12 1.52 14.40
C ILE A 85 -10.26 0.78 15.09
N PHE A 86 -9.96 -0.29 15.81
CA PHE A 86 -10.90 -0.80 16.81
C PHE A 86 -11.03 0.28 17.89
N GLY A 87 -12.03 1.14 17.75
CA GLY A 87 -12.45 2.05 18.79
C GLY A 87 -12.93 1.20 19.96
N SER A 88 -12.10 1.04 20.99
CA SER A 88 -12.59 0.56 22.27
C SER A 88 -13.69 1.51 22.72
N SER A 89 -14.88 0.97 23.02
CA SER A 89 -15.99 1.69 23.62
C SER A 89 -15.64 2.28 25.00
N MET A 90 -14.45 1.99 25.54
CA MET A 90 -13.90 2.54 26.78
C MET A 90 -12.96 3.73 26.58
N ALA A 91 -12.89 4.33 25.37
CA ALA A 91 -12.10 5.53 25.16
C ALA A 91 -12.56 6.65 26.14
N PRO A 92 -11.65 7.30 26.89
CA PRO A 92 -12.01 8.27 27.95
C PRO A 92 -12.90 9.41 27.46
N ARG A 93 -12.82 9.76 26.17
CA ARG A 93 -13.64 10.79 25.52
C ARG A 93 -15.12 10.44 25.41
N TYR A 94 -15.51 9.20 25.68
CA TYR A 94 -16.89 8.71 25.70
C TYR A 94 -17.35 8.24 27.09
N GLN A 95 -16.55 8.43 28.13
CA GLN A 95 -17.03 8.31 29.51
C GLN A 95 -17.91 9.55 29.79
N LYS A 96 -19.22 9.33 29.98
CA LYS A 96 -20.12 10.34 30.55
C LYS A 96 -19.82 10.55 32.02
#